data_AF-A0A8S8Z906-F1
#
_entry.id   AF-A0A8S8Z906-F1
#
_cell.length_a   1.000
_cell.length_b   1.000
_cell.length_c   1.000
_cell.angle_alpha   90.00
_cell.angle_beta   90.00
_cell.angle_gamma   90.00
#
_symmetry.space_group_name_H-M   'P 1'
#
loop_
_entity.id
_entity.type
_entity.pdbx_description
1 polymer ?
#
loop_
_entity_poly.entity_id
_entity_poly.type
_entity_poly.pdbx_seq_one_letter_code
_entity_poly.pdbx_strand_id
1 'polypeptide(L)'
;MKQKYQEYLKLNKNVFLGFLASVIISAVAADYFGDQADYLNSSFTLIIDYAVFFSVFGGLYYFDNRKKYVLDNGQRDNTLL
;
A
#
# COMPACT_ATOMS: atom_id res chain seq x y z
N MET A 1 -6.39 13.72 -24.61
CA MET A 1 -7.23 12.96 -23.67
C MET A 1 -8.15 13.94 -22.93
N LYS A 2 -9.43 13.61 -22.71
CA LYS A 2 -10.34 14.48 -21.92
C LYS A 2 -9.78 14.65 -20.50
N GLN A 3 -9.90 15.85 -19.93
CA GLN A 3 -9.41 16.24 -18.60
C GLN A 3 -9.80 15.24 -17.50
N LYS A 4 -11.00 14.66 -17.60
CA LYS A 4 -11.52 13.60 -16.71
C LYS A 4 -10.60 12.37 -16.59
N TYR A 5 -9.84 12.03 -17.64
CA TYR A 5 -8.91 10.89 -17.62
C TYR A 5 -7.58 11.20 -16.94
N GLN A 6 -7.20 12.48 -16.83
CA GLN A 6 -5.96 12.89 -16.18
C GLN A 6 -6.04 12.74 -14.65
N GLU A 7 -7.24 12.84 -14.06
CA GLU A 7 -7.44 12.59 -12.63
C GLU A 7 -7.27 11.11 -12.27
N TYR A 8 -7.72 10.19 -13.13
CA TYR A 8 -7.52 8.74 -12.92
C TYR A 8 -6.05 8.31 -13.03
N LEU A 9 -5.21 9.09 -13.72
CA LEU A 9 -3.76 8.82 -13.80
C LEU A 9 -2.98 9.36 -12.60
N LYS A 10 -3.61 10.18 -11.73
CA LYS A 10 -2.98 10.59 -10.46
C LYS A 10 -3.01 9.42 -9.50
N LEU A 11 -1.96 8.60 -9.55
CA LEU A 11 -1.75 7.53 -8.60
C LEU A 11 -1.77 8.11 -7.17
N ASN A 12 -2.53 7.48 -6.28
CA ASN A 12 -2.52 7.85 -4.87
C ASN A 12 -1.09 7.70 -4.34
N LYS A 13 -0.55 8.77 -3.75
CA LYS A 13 0.82 8.79 -3.20
C LYS A 13 1.10 7.61 -2.28
N ASN A 14 0.11 7.17 -1.50
CA ASN A 14 0.26 6.05 -0.57
C ASN A 14 0.37 4.71 -1.28
N VAL A 15 -0.31 4.54 -2.43
CA VAL A 15 -0.16 3.34 -3.28
C VAL A 15 1.25 3.30 -3.85
N PHE A 16 1.76 4.44 -4.33
CA PHE A 16 3.13 4.54 -4.85
C PHE A 16 4.18 4.23 -3.78
N LEU A 17 4.04 4.81 -2.58
CA LEU A 17 4.94 4.55 -1.45
C LEU A 17 4.87 3.09 -0.98
N GLY A 18 3.67 2.51 -0.92
CA GLY A 18 3.50 1.09 -0.60
C GLY A 18 4.20 0.18 -1.62
N PHE A 19 4.04 0.47 -2.91
CA PHE A 19 4.70 -0.28 -3.98
C PHE A 19 6.22 -0.16 -3.93
N LEU A 20 6.77 1.05 -3.73
CA LEU A 20 8.22 1.23 -3.59
C LEU A 20 8.78 0.46 -2.39
N ALA A 21 8.10 0.53 -1.24
CA ALA A 21 8.51 -0.19 -0.05
C ALA A 21 8.47 -1.71 -0.26
N SER A 22 7.41 -2.23 -0.90
CA SER A 22 7.28 -3.67 -1.13
C SER A 22 8.36 -4.17 -2.09
N VAL A 23 8.62 -3.51 -3.21
CA VAL A 23 9.65 -3.91 -4.18
C VAL A 23 11.05 -3.98 -3.53
N ILE A 24 11.41 -2.98 -2.72
CA ILE A 24 12.71 -2.96 -2.04
C ILE A 24 12.85 -4.13 -1.07
N ILE A 25 11.83 -4.37 -0.24
CA ILE A 25 11.86 -5.47 0.73
C ILE A 25 11.78 -6.83 0.04
N SER A 26 11.02 -6.95 -1.05
CA SER A 26 10.92 -8.17 -1.87
C SER A 26 12.26 -8.54 -2.50
N ALA A 27 13.06 -7.55 -2.93
CA ALA A 27 14.43 -7.81 -3.40
C ALA A 27 15.33 -8.38 -2.29
N VAL A 28 15.23 -7.83 -1.07
CA VAL A 28 15.96 -8.35 0.10
C VAL A 28 15.48 -9.75 0.47
N ALA A 29 14.17 -10.02 0.43
CA ALA A 29 13.61 -11.33 0.70
C ALA A 29 14.07 -12.38 -0.33
N ALA A 30 14.03 -12.03 -1.63
CA ALA A 30 14.46 -12.92 -2.69
C ALA A 30 15.93 -13.32 -2.58
N ASP A 31 16.80 -12.36 -2.21
CA ASP A 31 18.21 -12.60 -1.92
C ASP A 31 18.38 -13.49 -0.67
N TYR A 32 17.68 -13.15 0.43
CA TYR A 32 17.74 -13.91 1.68
C TYR A 32 17.28 -15.37 1.54
N PHE A 33 16.27 -15.63 0.72
CA PHE A 33 15.77 -16.98 0.44
C PHE A 33 16.40 -17.62 -0.82
N GLY A 34 17.50 -17.05 -1.34
CA GLY A 34 18.17 -17.50 -2.56
C GLY A 34 18.60 -18.97 -2.56
N ASP A 35 18.93 -19.52 -1.39
CA ASP A 35 19.37 -20.91 -1.23
C ASP A 35 18.21 -21.93 -1.17
N GLN A 36 16.96 -21.45 -1.14
CA GLN A 36 15.77 -22.31 -1.13
C GLN A 36 15.40 -22.74 -2.55
N ALA A 37 14.59 -23.79 -2.68
CA ALA A 37 14.01 -24.15 -3.96
C ALA A 37 13.23 -22.96 -4.57
N ASP A 38 13.32 -22.78 -5.88
CA ASP A 38 12.77 -21.60 -6.58
C ASP A 38 11.30 -21.30 -6.23
N TYR A 39 10.48 -22.35 -6.09
CA TYR A 39 9.07 -22.21 -5.73
C TYR A 39 8.86 -21.74 -4.28
N LEU A 40 9.74 -22.14 -3.36
CA LEU A 40 9.72 -21.67 -1.96
C LEU A 40 10.19 -20.22 -1.88
N ASN A 41 11.32 -19.89 -2.51
CA ASN A 41 11.82 -18.52 -2.57
C ASN A 41 10.74 -17.57 -3.14
N SER A 42 10.20 -17.89 -4.31
CA SER A 42 9.17 -17.06 -4.96
C SER A 42 7.91 -16.93 -4.10
N SER A 43 7.50 -18.01 -3.43
CA SER A 43 6.32 -18.00 -2.56
C SER A 43 6.53 -17.15 -1.31
N PHE A 44 7.67 -17.28 -0.62
CA PHE A 44 7.99 -16.45 0.54
C PHE A 44 8.16 -14.99 0.18
N THR A 45 8.85 -14.70 -0.93
CA THR A 45 9.01 -13.34 -1.45
C THR A 45 7.65 -12.71 -1.74
N LEU A 46 6.72 -13.43 -2.37
CA LEU A 46 5.38 -12.93 -2.66
C LEU A 46 4.54 -12.68 -1.39
N ILE A 47 4.63 -13.57 -0.39
CA ILE A 47 3.95 -13.37 0.90
C ILE A 47 4.47 -12.10 1.57
N ILE A 48 5.79 -11.89 1.58
CA ILE A 48 6.43 -10.71 2.16
C ILE A 48 6.04 -9.46 1.37
N ASP A 49 6.03 -9.50 0.03
CA ASP A 49 5.61 -8.39 -0.82
C ASP A 49 4.22 -7.89 -0.43
N TYR A 50 3.25 -8.80 -0.36
CA TYR A 50 1.88 -8.45 0.03
C TYR A 50 1.81 -7.93 1.46
N ALA A 51 2.48 -8.59 2.41
CA ALA A 51 2.48 -8.16 3.80
C ALA A 51 3.01 -6.72 3.94
N VAL A 52 4.12 -6.39 3.29
CA VAL A 52 4.72 -5.06 3.30
C VAL A 52 3.83 -4.05 2.57
N PHE A 53 3.39 -4.38 1.35
CA PHE A 53 2.55 -3.49 0.55
C PHE A 53 1.28 -3.09 1.32
N PHE A 54 0.49 -4.06 1.78
CA PHE A 54 -0.77 -3.78 2.45
C PHE A 54 -0.57 -3.10 3.80
N SER A 55 0.50 -3.41 4.54
CA SER A 55 0.79 -2.73 5.81
C SER A 55 1.19 -1.27 5.61
N VAL A 56 2.08 -0.99 4.65
CA VAL A 56 2.54 0.38 4.37
C VAL A 56 1.42 1.21 3.74
N PHE A 57 0.78 0.70 2.70
CA PHE A 57 -0.34 1.37 2.06
C PHE A 57 -1.49 1.59 3.05
N GLY A 58 -1.90 0.55 3.76
CA GLY A 58 -2.99 0.61 4.73
C GLY A 58 -2.70 1.58 5.87
N GLY A 59 -1.47 1.55 6.41
CA GLY A 59 -1.02 2.47 7.46
C GLY A 59 -1.05 3.93 7.00
N LEU A 60 -0.41 4.24 5.86
CA LEU A 60 -0.39 5.60 5.31
C LEU A 60 -1.80 6.09 4.95
N TYR A 61 -2.59 5.23 4.30
CA TYR A 61 -3.97 5.54 3.94
C TYR A 61 -4.82 5.82 5.17
N TYR A 62 -4.68 5.01 6.23
CA TYR A 62 -5.35 5.23 7.50
C TYR A 62 -4.95 6.57 8.11
N PHE A 63 -3.65 6.86 8.22
CA PHE A 63 -3.19 8.11 8.83
C PHE A 63 -3.66 9.36 8.09
N ASP A 64 -3.66 9.33 6.76
CA ASP A 64 -4.11 10.44 5.93
C ASP A 64 -5.62 10.67 6.04
N ASN A 65 -6.42 9.61 6.24
CA ASN A 65 -7.88 9.70 6.25
C ASN A 65 -8.49 9.68 7.66
N ARG A 66 -7.71 9.45 8.73
CA ARG A 66 -8.24 9.27 10.10
C ARG A 66 -9.07 10.44 10.63
N LYS A 67 -8.80 11.66 10.15
CA LYS A 67 -9.53 12.89 10.55
C LYS A 67 -10.57 13.33 9.52
N LYS A 68 -10.63 12.67 8.36
CA LYS A 68 -11.50 13.08 7.25
C LYS A 68 -12.99 12.91 7.58
N TYR A 69 -13.29 12.01 8.51
CA TYR A 69 -14.64 11.69 8.96
C TYR A 69 -14.89 12.16 10.39
N VAL A 70 -14.27 13.27 10.81
CA VAL A 70 -14.52 13.87 12.13
C VAL A 70 -15.08 15.27 11.90
N LEU A 71 -16.29 15.51 12.41
CA LEU A 71 -16.98 16.80 12.42
C LEU A 71 -16.29 17.77 13.38
N ASP A 72 -16.54 19.08 13.23
CA ASP A 72 -15.96 20.13 14.08
C ASP A 72 -16.28 19.95 15.58
N ASN A 73 -17.38 19.27 15.90
CA ASN A 73 -17.77 18.92 17.26
C ASN A 73 -17.11 17.63 17.81
N GLY A 74 -16.18 17.03 17.05
CA GLY A 74 -15.45 15.81 17.42
C GLY A 74 -16.20 14.49 17.16
N GLN A 75 -17.44 14.54 16.66
CA GLN A 75 -18.20 13.34 16.32
C GLN A 75 -17.76 12.77 14.97
N ARG A 76 -17.95 11.46 14.76
CA ARG A 76 -17.68 10.84 13.45
C ARG A 76 -18.76 11.23 12.46
N ASP A 77 -18.36 11.72 11.28
CA ASP A 77 -19.26 11.97 10.16
C ASP A 77 -19.64 10.64 9.52
N ASN A 78 -20.78 10.09 9.96
CA ASN A 78 -21.34 8.85 9.44
C ASN A 78 -22.32 9.08 8.28
N THR A 79 -22.52 10.33 7.82
CA THR A 79 -23.48 10.61 6.74
C THR A 79 -22.98 10.18 5.36
N LEU A 80 -21.69 9.86 5.26
CA LEU A 80 -20.99 9.41 4.05
C LEU A 80 -20.70 7.90 4.02
N LEU A 81 -21.22 7.14 5.01
CA LEU A 81 -21.16 5.67 5.09
C LEU A 81 -22.53 5.08 4.70
#